data_AF-A0A929I0C9-F1
#
_entry.id   AF-A0A929I0C9-F1
#
_cell.length_a   1.000
_cell.length_b   1.000
_cell.length_c   1.000
_cell.angle_alpha   90.00
_cell.angle_beta   90.00
_cell.angle_gamma   90.00
#
_symmetry.space_group_name_H-M   'P 1'
#
loop_
_entity.id
_entity.type
_entity.pdbx_description
1 polymer ?
#
loop_
_entity_poly.entity_id
_entity_poly.type
_entity_poly.pdbx_seq_one_letter_code
_entity_poly.pdbx_strand_id
1 'polypeptide(L)'
;MYSSDIKKCARQIVKESLNRILADTYQVPSLEEMKYFLEANFDHSFDDYLTTQKIKRSHPTWSNDQVMDELERQKRHYENELRVNLRIAALNTIEEIENLIISLNNAIREWKVLYL
;
A
#
# COMPACT_ATOMS: atom_id res chain seq x y z
N MET A 1 3.52 5.82 -6.90
CA MET A 1 2.89 6.68 -5.87
C MET A 1 2.50 5.88 -4.62
N TYR A 2 3.34 4.95 -4.12
CA TYR A 2 3.01 4.12 -2.94
C TYR A 2 4.24 3.66 -2.11
N SER A 3 5.48 3.91 -2.57
CA SER A 3 6.68 3.35 -1.94
C SER A 3 6.94 3.84 -0.50
N SER A 4 6.62 5.10 -0.20
CA SER A 4 6.75 5.64 1.16
C SER A 4 5.79 4.99 2.15
N ASP A 5 4.58 4.70 1.69
CA ASP A 5 3.49 4.22 2.53
C ASP A 5 3.64 2.74 2.83
N ILE A 6 4.11 1.97 1.85
CA ILE A 6 4.57 0.58 1.98
C ILE A 6 5.62 0.46 3.10
N LYS A 7 6.67 1.27 3.06
CA LYS A 7 7.75 1.20 4.06
C LYS A 7 7.29 1.62 5.45
N LYS A 8 6.43 2.63 5.55
CA LYS A 8 5.83 3.04 6.84
C LYS A 8 4.95 1.91 7.41
N CYS A 9 4.12 1.29 6.56
CA CYS A 9 3.28 0.16 6.92
C CYS A 9 4.11 -1.01 7.46
N ALA A 10 5.11 -1.48 6.70
CA ALA A 10 5.98 -2.57 7.10
C ALA A 10 6.65 -2.31 8.46
N ARG A 11 7.20 -1.10 8.65
CA ARG A 11 7.83 -0.71 9.92
C ARG A 11 6.85 -0.70 11.08
N GLN A 12 5.64 -0.21 10.88
CA GLN A 12 4.61 -0.21 11.91
C GLN A 12 4.26 -1.64 12.34
N ILE A 13 4.02 -2.52 11.36
CA ILE A 13 3.68 -3.93 11.63
C ILE A 13 4.79 -4.63 12.41
N VAL A 14 6.05 -4.48 11.98
CA VAL A 14 7.21 -5.07 12.67
C VAL A 14 7.34 -4.51 14.10
N LYS A 15 7.13 -3.20 14.28
CA LYS A 15 7.19 -2.55 15.60
C LYS A 15 6.12 -3.08 16.54
N GLU A 16 4.87 -3.18 16.08
CA GLU A 16 3.74 -3.66 16.88
C GLU A 16 3.86 -5.16 17.19
N SER A 17 4.50 -5.92 16.31
CA SER A 17 4.66 -7.37 16.42
C SER A 17 5.99 -7.82 17.04
N LEU A 18 6.82 -6.89 17.53
CA LEU A 18 8.18 -7.16 17.97
C LEU A 18 8.28 -8.33 18.95
N ASN A 19 7.40 -8.39 19.96
CA ASN A 19 7.40 -9.47 20.95
C ASN A 19 7.17 -10.84 20.32
N ARG A 20 6.29 -10.94 19.32
CA ARG A 20 6.02 -12.20 18.60
C ARG A 20 7.20 -12.60 17.73
N ILE A 21 7.85 -11.61 17.09
CA ILE A 21 9.04 -11.82 16.25
C ILE A 21 10.19 -12.34 17.10
N LEU A 22 10.46 -11.70 18.25
CA LEU A 22 11.52 -12.14 19.17
C LEU A 22 11.25 -13.51 19.78
N ALA A 23 9.98 -13.89 19.92
CA ALA A 23 9.57 -15.21 20.39
C ALA A 23 9.49 -16.26 19.27
N ASP A 24 9.85 -15.93 18.02
CA ASP A 24 9.76 -16.82 16.84
C ASP A 24 8.34 -17.38 16.60
N THR A 25 7.31 -16.60 16.98
CA THR A 25 5.89 -16.94 16.82
C THR A 25 5.17 -16.06 15.82
N TYR A 26 5.87 -15.07 15.24
CA TYR A 26 5.30 -14.18 14.25
C TYR A 26 5.14 -14.88 12.90
N GLN A 27 3.94 -14.78 12.33
CA GLN A 27 3.66 -15.24 10.98
C GLN A 27 3.58 -14.04 10.05
N VAL A 28 4.33 -14.09 8.95
CA VAL A 28 4.26 -13.07 7.90
C VAL A 28 2.84 -13.07 7.31
N PRO A 29 2.18 -11.90 7.19
CA PRO A 29 0.83 -11.82 6.65
C PRO A 29 0.76 -12.38 5.22
N SER A 30 -0.35 -13.03 4.90
CA SER A 30 -0.65 -13.42 3.53
C SER A 30 -0.93 -12.20 2.63
N LEU A 31 -0.88 -12.41 1.31
CA LEU A 31 -1.19 -11.37 0.34
C LEU A 31 -2.58 -10.76 0.55
N GLU A 32 -3.58 -11.57 0.86
CA GLU A 32 -4.96 -11.09 1.04
C GLU A 32 -5.13 -10.32 2.35
N GLU A 33 -4.50 -10.77 3.45
CA GLU A 33 -4.48 -10.01 4.70
C GLU A 33 -3.78 -8.66 4.53
N MET A 34 -2.67 -8.63 3.79
CA MET A 34 -1.94 -7.40 3.53
C MET A 34 -2.75 -6.43 2.65
N LYS A 35 -3.44 -6.92 1.61
CA LYS A 35 -4.36 -6.09 0.82
C LYS A 35 -5.45 -5.49 1.67
N TYR A 36 -6.12 -6.31 2.50
CA TYR A 36 -7.18 -5.84 3.40
C TYR A 36 -6.65 -4.78 4.37
N PHE A 37 -5.46 -4.98 4.93
CA PHE A 37 -4.82 -3.99 5.79
C PHE A 37 -4.55 -2.68 5.06
N LEU A 38 -4.01 -2.74 3.84
CA LEU A 38 -3.72 -1.56 3.05
C LEU A 38 -5.00 -0.79 2.67
N GLU A 39 -6.04 -1.50 2.24
CA GLU A 39 -7.35 -0.90 1.93
C GLU A 39 -8.00 -0.23 3.14
N ALA A 40 -7.85 -0.80 4.34
CA ALA A 40 -8.44 -0.24 5.56
C ALA A 40 -7.68 0.99 6.11
N ASN A 41 -6.39 1.10 5.82
CA ASN A 41 -5.52 2.10 6.46
C ASN A 41 -5.01 3.19 5.51
N PHE A 42 -5.16 3.02 4.19
CA PHE A 42 -4.71 4.01 3.20
C PHE A 42 -5.86 4.49 2.33
N ASP A 43 -6.04 5.81 2.27
CA ASP A 43 -7.05 6.44 1.43
C ASP A 43 -6.62 6.39 -0.04
N HIS A 44 -7.44 5.75 -0.86
CA HIS A 44 -7.25 5.58 -2.31
C HIS A 44 -8.51 6.02 -3.06
N SER A 45 -9.12 7.12 -2.62
CA SER A 45 -10.31 7.68 -3.27
C SER A 45 -10.01 8.34 -4.62
N PHE A 46 -10.95 8.17 -5.55
CA PHE A 46 -10.97 8.90 -6.81
C PHE A 46 -11.67 10.24 -6.61
N ASP A 47 -11.01 11.34 -7.00
CA ASP A 47 -11.58 12.69 -6.88
C ASP A 47 -12.47 13.01 -8.09
N ASP A 48 -13.77 12.71 -7.95
CA ASP A 48 -14.79 12.98 -8.97
C ASP A 48 -14.81 14.47 -9.37
N TYR A 49 -14.64 15.38 -8.42
CA TYR A 49 -14.74 16.82 -8.67
C TYR A 49 -13.57 17.34 -9.50
N LEU A 50 -12.33 17.09 -9.05
CA LEU A 50 -11.13 17.53 -9.77
C LEU A 50 -11.06 16.88 -11.15
N THR A 51 -11.47 15.62 -11.27
CA THR A 51 -11.46 14.92 -12.55
C THR A 51 -12.49 15.49 -13.50
N THR A 52 -13.71 15.78 -13.03
CA THR A 52 -14.74 16.47 -13.81
C THR A 52 -14.25 17.83 -14.31
N GLN A 53 -13.61 18.63 -13.44
CA GLN A 53 -13.07 19.94 -13.83
C GLN A 53 -11.97 19.81 -14.89
N LYS A 54 -11.12 18.79 -14.81
CA LYS A 54 -10.11 18.50 -15.83
C LYS A 54 -10.74 18.13 -17.17
N ILE A 55 -11.74 17.24 -17.18
CA ILE A 55 -12.46 16.85 -18.40
C ILE A 55 -13.10 18.07 -19.07
N LYS A 56 -13.81 18.91 -18.31
CA LYS A 56 -14.45 20.14 -18.82
C LYS A 56 -13.44 21.13 -19.40
N ARG A 57 -12.26 21.26 -18.78
CA ARG A 57 -11.18 22.13 -19.29
C ARG A 57 -10.57 21.59 -20.58
N SER A 58 -10.37 20.28 -20.68
CA SER A 58 -9.81 19.64 -21.87
C SER A 58 -10.81 19.56 -23.03
N HIS A 59 -12.12 19.53 -22.73
CA HIS A 59 -13.18 19.41 -23.73
C HIS A 59 -14.29 20.46 -23.52
N PRO A 60 -14.04 21.76 -23.81
CA PRO A 60 -14.98 22.84 -23.50
C PRO A 60 -16.30 22.79 -24.26
N THR A 61 -16.34 22.10 -25.41
CA THR A 61 -17.53 21.98 -26.27
C THR A 61 -18.36 20.73 -25.99
N TRP A 62 -17.91 19.85 -25.08
CA TRP A 62 -18.65 18.64 -24.74
C TRP A 62 -19.90 18.99 -23.93
N SER A 63 -20.98 18.28 -24.24
CA SER A 63 -22.19 18.27 -23.41
C SER A 63 -21.90 17.66 -22.04
N ASN A 64 -22.77 17.95 -21.07
CA ASN A 64 -22.64 17.34 -19.74
C ASN A 64 -22.70 15.81 -19.79
N ASP A 65 -23.51 15.23 -20.67
CA ASP A 65 -23.62 13.77 -20.82
C ASP A 65 -22.28 13.15 -21.27
N GLN A 66 -21.62 13.77 -22.26
CA GLN A 66 -20.28 13.34 -22.70
C GLN A 66 -19.22 13.46 -21.60
N VAL A 67 -19.32 14.49 -20.75
CA VAL A 67 -18.41 14.66 -19.60
C VAL A 67 -18.64 13.56 -18.56
N MET A 68 -19.91 13.22 -18.27
CA MET A 68 -20.24 12.18 -17.31
C MET A 68 -19.85 10.78 -17.80
N ASP A 69 -20.03 10.48 -19.08
CA ASP A 69 -19.60 9.21 -19.68
C ASP A 69 -18.08 9.01 -19.58
N GLU A 70 -17.31 10.08 -19.84
CA GLU A 70 -15.85 10.03 -19.71
C GLU A 70 -15.39 9.94 -18.25
N LEU A 71 -16.08 10.63 -17.32
CA LEU A 71 -15.82 10.51 -15.89
C LEU A 71 -15.99 9.06 -15.44
N GLU A 72 -17.08 8.41 -15.84
CA GLU A 72 -17.36 7.01 -15.49
C GLU A 72 -16.34 6.04 -16.11
N ARG A 73 -15.83 6.35 -17.31
CA ARG A 73 -14.74 5.59 -17.94
C ARG A 73 -13.45 5.73 -17.15
N GLN A 74 -13.07 6.94 -16.74
CA GLN A 74 -11.86 7.18 -15.96
C GLN A 74 -11.95 6.58 -14.56
N LYS A 75 -13.13 6.59 -13.94
CA LYS A 75 -13.38 5.94 -12.66
C LYS A 75 -13.15 4.42 -12.72
N ARG A 76 -13.71 3.75 -13.74
CA ARG A 76 -13.46 2.32 -13.98
C ARG A 76 -11.99 2.00 -14.26
N HIS A 77 -11.30 2.88 -15.00
CA HIS A 77 -9.86 2.73 -15.23
C HIS A 77 -9.08 2.83 -13.91
N TYR A 78 -9.37 3.86 -13.11
CA TYR A 78 -8.75 4.09 -11.81
C TYR A 78 -8.96 2.90 -10.87
N GLU A 79 -10.17 2.36 -10.77
CA GLU A 79 -10.45 1.19 -9.93
C GLU A 79 -9.64 -0.05 -10.36
N ASN A 80 -9.49 -0.27 -11.67
CA ASN A 80 -8.68 -1.36 -12.18
C ASN A 80 -7.19 -1.17 -11.85
N GLU A 81 -6.66 0.04 -12.06
CA GLU A 81 -5.27 0.35 -11.70
C GLU A 81 -5.05 0.25 -10.19
N LEU A 82 -6.00 0.71 -9.38
CA LEU A 82 -5.94 0.64 -7.92
C LEU A 82 -5.82 -0.81 -7.45
N ARG A 83 -6.61 -1.74 -8.00
CA ARG A 83 -6.52 -3.17 -7.65
C ARG A 83 -5.15 -3.76 -7.97
N VAL A 84 -4.58 -3.42 -9.13
CA VAL A 84 -3.23 -3.87 -9.52
C VAL A 84 -2.18 -3.27 -8.60
N ASN A 85 -2.28 -1.97 -8.31
CA ASN A 85 -1.35 -1.24 -7.45
C ASN A 85 -1.40 -1.75 -6.00
N LEU A 86 -2.58 -2.06 -5.46
CA LEU A 86 -2.74 -2.64 -4.12
C LEU A 86 -2.08 -4.01 -4.02
N ARG A 87 -2.22 -4.86 -5.04
CA ARG A 87 -1.53 -6.15 -5.09
C ARG A 87 -0.01 -5.98 -5.07
N ILE A 88 0.52 -5.07 -5.89
CA ILE A 88 1.96 -4.79 -5.93
C ILE A 88 2.44 -4.21 -4.60
N ALA A 89 1.68 -3.27 -4.03
CA ALA A 89 2.00 -2.67 -2.74
C ALA A 89 2.02 -3.71 -1.62
N ALA A 90 1.05 -4.61 -1.58
CA ALA A 90 0.99 -5.69 -0.60
C ALA A 90 2.22 -6.61 -0.69
N LEU A 91 2.61 -7.03 -1.90
CA LEU A 91 3.82 -7.84 -2.10
C LEU A 91 5.09 -7.12 -1.62
N ASN A 92 5.25 -5.85 -1.99
CA ASN A 92 6.41 -5.05 -1.57
C ASN A 92 6.44 -4.83 -0.04
N THR A 93 5.27 -4.68 0.60
CA THR A 93 5.20 -4.55 2.07
C THR A 93 5.62 -5.84 2.74
N ILE A 94 5.18 -7.00 2.24
CA ILE A 94 5.59 -8.32 2.75
C ILE A 94 7.12 -8.46 2.65
N GLU A 95 7.69 -8.16 1.49
CA GLU A 95 9.14 -8.23 1.28
C GLU A 95 9.91 -7.31 2.23
N GLU A 96 9.44 -6.07 2.45
CA GLU A 96 10.06 -5.15 3.41
C GLU A 96 9.97 -5.70 4.85
N ILE A 97 8.85 -6.32 5.25
CA ILE A 97 8.71 -6.96 6.57
C ILE A 97 9.75 -8.07 6.74
N GLU A 98 9.90 -8.94 5.75
CA GLU A 98 10.88 -10.04 5.77
C GLU A 98 12.31 -9.49 5.92
N ASN A 99 12.66 -8.47 5.12
CA ASN A 99 13.96 -7.82 5.19
C ASN A 99 14.23 -7.19 6.57
N LEU A 100 13.22 -6.55 7.17
CA LEU A 100 13.34 -5.97 8.51
C LEU A 100 13.54 -7.04 9.58
N ILE A 101 12.86 -8.19 9.49
CA ILE A 101 13.03 -9.32 10.41
C ILE A 101 14.44 -9.91 10.28
N ILE A 102 14.94 -10.11 9.05
CA ILE A 102 16.31 -10.58 8.80
C ILE A 102 17.33 -9.62 9.42
N SER A 103 17.16 -8.32 9.17
CA SER A 103 18.03 -7.28 9.73
C SER A 103 18.03 -7.28 11.26
N LEU A 104 16.85 -7.42 11.88
CA LEU A 104 16.72 -7.49 13.34
C LEU A 104 17.45 -8.72 13.90
N ASN A 105 17.29 -9.88 13.26
CA ASN A 105 17.95 -11.11 13.69
C ASN A 105 19.48 -11.01 13.59
N ASN A 106 20.00 -10.38 12.54
CA ASN A 106 21.44 -10.14 12.41
C ASN A 106 21.96 -9.22 13.50
N ALA A 107 21.27 -8.11 13.79
CA ALA A 107 21.65 -7.20 14.86
C ALA A 107 21.67 -7.88 16.24
N ILE A 108 20.68 -8.75 16.52
CA ILE A 108 20.65 -9.54 17.76
C ILE A 108 21.83 -10.51 17.83
N ARG A 109 22.18 -11.18 16.73
CA ARG A 109 23.33 -12.10 16.68
C ARG A 109 24.65 -11.37 16.95
N GLU A 110 24.86 -10.23 16.30
CA GLU A 110 26.04 -9.39 16.53
C GLU A 110 26.14 -8.93 17.97
N TRP A 111 25.02 -8.47 18.55
CA TRP A 111 24.98 -8.07 19.96
C TRP A 111 25.33 -9.22 20.90
N LYS A 112 24.82 -10.44 20.65
CA LYS A 112 25.18 -11.62 21.44
C LYS A 112 26.69 -11.91 21.37
N VAL A 113 27.30 -11.84 20.19
CA VAL A 113 28.76 -12.07 20.04
C VAL A 113 29.59 -11.01 20.77
N LEU A 114 29.13 -9.76 20.81
CA LEU A 114 29.86 -8.66 21.44
C LEU A 114 29.74 -8.63 22.96
N TYR A 115 28.62 -9.08 23.51
CA TYR A 115 28.27 -8.82 24.91
C TYR A 115 27.91 -10.07 25.73
N LEU A 116 27.87 -11.27 25.12
CA LEU A 116 27.69 -12.56 25.79
C LEU A 116 28.84 -13.51 25.43
#